data_AF-A0A800K5R0-F1
#
_entry.id   AF-A0A800K5R0-F1
#
_cell.length_a   1.000
_cell.length_b   1.000
_cell.length_c   1.000
_cell.angle_alpha   90.00
_cell.angle_beta   90.00
_cell.angle_gamma   90.00
#
_symmetry.space_group_name_H-M   'P 1'
#
loop_
_entity.id
_entity.type
_entity.pdbx_description
1 polymer ?
#
loop_
_entity_poly.entity_id
_entity_poly.type
_entity_poly.pdbx_seq_one_letter_code
_entity_poly.pdbx_strand_id
1 'polypeptide(L)'
;GMPKSLPARAAETDELVRGGFAYWGSVSWDVPNGVVIHHVEGSPTRGSWPGVDNVRYFEFTDEGLLKLSLKNEEGRTTGTLTWRKIEE
;
A
#
# COMPACT_ATOMS: atom_id res chain seq x y z
N GLY A 1 4.78 7.16 10.00
CA GLY A 1 5.42 6.87 11.30
C GLY A 1 4.45 6.15 12.22
N MET A 2 4.90 5.14 12.96
CA MET A 2 4.05 4.27 13.81
C MET A 2 3.21 5.09 14.81
N PRO A 3 1.89 4.84 14.95
CA PRO A 3 1.12 5.40 16.06
C PRO A 3 1.68 4.88 17.38
N LYS A 4 2.02 5.79 18.29
CA LYS A 4 2.60 5.47 19.61
C LYS A 4 1.74 4.54 20.47
N SER A 5 0.46 4.35 20.12
CA SER A 5 -0.54 3.59 20.88
C SER A 5 -0.72 2.13 20.46
N LEU A 6 -0.05 1.65 19.40
CA LEU A 6 -0.14 0.25 18.98
C LEU A 6 0.23 -0.78 20.07
N PRO A 7 1.24 -0.56 20.93
CA PRO A 7 1.57 -1.50 22.00
C PRO A 7 0.45 -1.67 23.03
N ALA A 8 -0.28 -0.60 23.34
CA ALA A 8 -1.39 -0.65 24.29
C ALA A 8 -2.60 -1.38 23.69
N ARG A 9 -2.91 -1.11 22.41
CA ARG A 9 -4.02 -1.77 21.69
C ARG A 9 -3.79 -3.26 21.49
N ALA A 10 -2.54 -3.68 21.31
CA ALA A 10 -2.17 -5.09 21.21
C ALA A 10 -2.26 -5.85 22.55
N ALA A 11 -2.22 -5.14 23.69
CA ALA A 11 -2.34 -5.75 25.02
C ALA A 11 -3.80 -5.97 25.46
N GLU A 12 -4.76 -5.35 24.78
CA GLU A 12 -6.20 -5.39 25.11
C GLU A 12 -7.00 -6.39 24.25
N THR A 13 -6.33 -7.18 23.40
CA THR A 13 -6.98 -8.11 22.47
C THR A 13 -6.34 -9.49 22.51
N ASP A 14 -7.16 -10.54 22.58
CA ASP A 14 -6.74 -11.94 22.39
C ASP A 14 -6.54 -12.29 20.91
N GLU A 15 -6.84 -11.38 19.99
CA GLU A 15 -6.49 -11.55 18.57
C GLU A 15 -4.99 -11.32 18.38
N LEU A 16 -4.32 -12.38 17.92
CA LEU A 16 -2.95 -12.33 17.45
C LEU A 16 -2.90 -11.55 16.12
N VAL A 17 -3.05 -10.22 16.19
CA VAL A 17 -2.91 -9.34 15.03
C VAL A 17 -1.43 -9.31 14.65
N ARG A 18 -1.01 -10.30 13.84
CA ARG A 18 0.25 -10.25 13.09
C ARG A 18 0.13 -9.27 11.91
N GLY A 19 -0.36 -8.07 12.18
CA GLY A 19 -0.55 -7.00 11.22
C GLY A 19 0.74 -6.20 11.07
N GLY A 20 1.74 -6.77 10.39
CA GLY A 20 2.92 -6.03 9.98
C GLY A 20 2.60 -5.14 8.77
N PHE A 21 3.11 -3.91 8.74
CA PHE A 21 3.07 -3.08 7.55
C PHE A 21 4.16 -3.53 6.58
N ALA A 22 3.86 -3.68 5.29
CA ALA A 22 4.90 -3.99 4.30
C ALA A 22 5.87 -2.81 4.09
N TYR A 23 5.36 -1.58 4.13
CA TYR A 23 6.11 -0.33 4.05
C TYR A 23 5.20 0.86 4.41
N TRP A 24 5.78 2.06 4.59
CA TRP A 24 5.05 3.31 4.82
C TRP A 24 5.75 4.50 4.16
N GLY A 25 5.02 5.60 4.00
CA GLY A 25 5.51 6.88 3.50
C GLY A 25 4.38 7.75 2.96
N SER A 26 4.73 8.86 2.31
CA SER A 26 3.76 9.76 1.68
C SER A 26 3.27 9.20 0.33
N VAL A 27 2.19 9.79 -0.18
CA VAL A 27 1.57 9.38 -1.45
C VAL A 27 1.32 10.59 -2.34
N SER A 28 1.63 10.44 -3.62
CA SER A 28 1.27 11.38 -4.68
C SER A 28 0.36 10.70 -5.71
N TRP A 29 -0.52 11.48 -6.32
CA TRP A 29 -1.51 10.99 -7.28
C TRP A 29 -1.38 11.73 -8.61
N ASP A 30 -1.28 10.98 -9.69
CA ASP A 30 -1.45 11.47 -11.06
C ASP A 30 -2.74 10.83 -11.60
N VAL A 31 -3.86 11.46 -11.26
CA VAL A 31 -5.20 10.97 -11.59
C VAL A 31 -5.44 10.89 -13.10
N PRO A 32 -5.05 11.89 -13.92
CA PRO A 32 -5.21 11.82 -15.37
C PRO A 32 -4.55 10.59 -16.00
N ASN A 33 -3.39 10.16 -15.48
CA ASN A 33 -2.67 8.98 -15.98
C ASN A 33 -3.01 7.69 -15.21
N GLY A 34 -3.91 7.74 -14.23
CA GLY A 34 -4.28 6.59 -13.42
C GLY A 34 -3.10 6.05 -12.60
N VAL A 35 -2.24 6.92 -12.07
CA VAL A 35 -1.04 6.54 -11.33
C VAL A 35 -1.10 7.02 -9.87
N VAL A 36 -0.66 6.15 -8.97
CA VAL A 36 -0.36 6.49 -7.57
C VAL A 36 1.10 6.16 -7.29
N ILE A 37 1.81 7.09 -6.66
CA ILE A 37 3.23 6.97 -6.32
C ILE A 37 3.32 6.90 -4.80
N HIS A 38 3.81 5.78 -4.27
CA HIS A 38 4.12 5.66 -2.86
C HIS A 38 5.60 6.00 -2.65
N HIS A 39 5.89 7.11 -1.96
CA HIS A 39 7.24 7.53 -1.63
C HIS A 39 7.69 6.79 -0.38
N VAL A 40 8.41 5.68 -0.53
CA VAL A 40 8.68 4.77 0.59
C VAL A 40 9.70 5.39 1.55
N GLU A 41 9.27 5.68 2.78
CA GLU A 41 10.13 6.19 3.85
C GLU A 41 10.70 5.06 4.70
N GLY A 42 10.02 3.91 4.75
CA GLY A 42 10.46 2.75 5.51
C GLY A 42 9.75 1.45 5.16
N SER A 43 10.44 0.32 5.39
CA SER A 43 9.89 -1.02 5.25
C SER A 43 10.53 -1.98 6.27
N PRO A 44 9.74 -2.71 7.06
CA PRO A 44 10.29 -3.69 8.00
C PRO A 44 10.68 -5.01 7.32
N THR A 45 10.16 -5.26 6.11
CA THR A 45 10.38 -6.52 5.38
C THR A 45 11.37 -6.38 4.23
N ARG A 46 11.68 -5.16 3.79
CA ARG A 46 12.55 -4.88 2.62
C ARG A 46 13.46 -3.68 2.87
N GLY A 47 14.65 -3.94 3.40
CA GLY A 47 15.61 -2.88 3.77
C GLY A 47 16.09 -2.00 2.61
N SER A 48 15.95 -2.42 1.35
CA SER A 48 16.34 -1.65 0.16
C SER A 48 15.28 -0.67 -0.34
N TRP A 49 14.11 -0.63 0.29
CA TRP A 49 12.98 0.18 -0.18
C TRP A 49 12.94 1.64 0.31
N PRO A 50 13.48 2.04 1.47
CA PRO A 50 13.52 3.45 1.85
C PRO A 50 14.17 4.31 0.76
N GLY A 51 13.53 5.41 0.37
CA GLY A 51 13.94 6.29 -0.72
C GLY A 51 13.50 5.87 -2.12
N VAL A 52 12.77 4.75 -2.25
CA VAL A 52 12.24 4.26 -3.53
C VAL A 52 10.81 4.74 -3.74
N ASP A 53 10.52 5.18 -4.96
CA ASP A 53 9.14 5.42 -5.41
C ASP A 53 8.53 4.11 -5.93
N ASN A 54 7.48 3.64 -5.24
CA ASN A 54 6.70 2.49 -5.66
C ASN A 54 5.50 2.95 -6.48
N VAL A 55 5.68 3.00 -7.80
CA VAL A 55 4.67 3.45 -8.76
C VAL A 55 3.65 2.34 -9.02
N ARG A 56 2.37 2.66 -8.88
CA ARG A 56 1.24 1.76 -9.18
C ARG A 56 0.28 2.42 -10.15
N TYR A 57 -0.29 1.61 -11.03
CA TYR A 57 -1.40 2.00 -11.89
C TYR A 57 -2.70 1.58 -11.22
N PHE A 58 -3.62 2.53 -11.04
CA PHE A 58 -4.88 2.30 -10.38
C PHE A 58 -6.06 2.23 -11.35
N GLU A 59 -7.02 1.38 -11.02
CA GLU A 59 -8.27 1.21 -11.76
C GLU A 59 -9.38 0.83 -10.77
N PHE A 60 -10.58 1.40 -10.94
CA PHE A 60 -11.77 0.94 -10.25
C PHE A 60 -12.55 -0.02 -11.14
N THR A 61 -12.92 -1.18 -10.61
CA THR A 61 -13.82 -2.11 -11.31
C THR A 61 -15.26 -1.63 -11.22
N ASP A 62 -16.13 -2.14 -12.10
CA ASP A 62 -17.58 -1.90 -12.03
C ASP A 62 -18.20 -2.28 -10.67
N GLU A 63 -17.62 -3.25 -9.97
CA GLU A 63 -18.03 -3.70 -8.63
C GLU A 63 -17.50 -2.82 -7.48
N GLY A 64 -16.84 -1.69 -7.78
CA GLY A 64 -16.30 -0.76 -6.79
C GLY A 64 -15.00 -1.20 -6.10
N LEU A 65 -14.31 -2.22 -6.61
CA LEU A 65 -12.98 -2.62 -6.12
C LEU A 65 -11.88 -1.74 -6.73
N LEU A 66 -10.86 -1.43 -5.93
CA LEU A 66 -9.65 -0.73 -6.37
C LEU A 66 -8.56 -1.75 -6.73
N LYS A 67 -8.10 -1.75 -7.97
CA LYS A 67 -6.92 -2.49 -8.41
C LYS A 67 -5.70 -1.58 -8.44
N LEU A 68 -4.58 -2.04 -7.89
CA LEU A 68 -3.26 -1.39 -7.99
C LEU A 68 -2.26 -2.34 -8.64
N SER A 69 -1.79 -2.00 -9.84
CA SER A 69 -0.94 -2.86 -10.66
C SER A 69 0.48 -2.31 -10.79
N LEU A 70 1.47 -3.20 -10.83
CA LEU A 70 2.83 -2.92 -11.27
C LEU A 70 2.94 -3.21 -12.76
N LYS A 71 3.70 -2.39 -13.48
CA LYS A 71 4.04 -2.64 -14.88
C LYS A 71 5.57 -2.70 -15.03
N ASN A 72 6.06 -3.55 -15.93
CA ASN A 72 7.46 -3.49 -16.36
C ASN A 72 7.66 -2.37 -17.38
N GLU A 73 8.89 -2.21 -17.87
CA GLU A 73 9.27 -1.18 -18.86
C GLU A 73 8.51 -1.33 -20.20
N GLU A 74 8.07 -2.54 -20.54
CA GLU A 74 7.25 -2.84 -21.73
C GLU A 74 5.75 -2.54 -21.51
N GLY A 75 5.37 -2.07 -20.33
CA GLY A 75 3.97 -1.79 -19.96
C GLY A 75 3.14 -3.02 -19.57
N ARG A 76 3.75 -4.21 -19.49
CA ARG A 76 3.07 -5.45 -19.09
C ARG A 76 2.87 -5.47 -17.58
N THR A 77 1.65 -5.79 -17.14
CA THR A 77 1.35 -5.98 -15.72
C THR A 77 2.14 -7.15 -15.13
N THR A 78 2.89 -6.91 -14.07
CA THR A 78 3.72 -7.92 -13.37
C THR A 78 3.16 -8.33 -12.01
N GLY A 79 2.17 -7.59 -11.50
CA GLY A 79 1.45 -7.95 -10.29
C GLY A 79 0.33 -6.96 -10.00
N THR A 80 -0.74 -7.44 -9.36
CA THR A 80 -1.92 -6.64 -9.03
C THR A 80 -2.34 -6.92 -7.60
N LEU A 81 -2.62 -5.86 -6.85
CA LEU A 81 -3.32 -5.90 -5.58
C LEU A 81 -4.76 -5.44 -5.81
N THR A 82 -5.73 -6.06 -5.15
CA THR A 82 -7.13 -5.67 -5.22
C THR A 82 -7.64 -5.36 -3.83
N TRP A 83 -8.26 -4.20 -3.69
CA TRP A 83 -8.74 -3.65 -2.43
C TRP A 83 -10.24 -3.44 -2.51
N ARG A 84 -10.92 -3.72 -1.41
CA ARG A 84 -12.31 -3.31 -1.19
C ARG A 84 -12.30 -2.18 -0.18
N LYS A 85 -13.11 -1.15 -0.41
CA LYS A 85 -13.37 -0.11 0.58
C LYS A 85 -14.02 -0.76 1.81
N ILE A 86 -13.49 -0.47 2.99
CA ILE A 86 -14.17 -0.83 4.25
C ILE A 86 -15.16 0.29 4.53
N GLU A 87 -16.44 -0.05 4.69
CA GLU A 87 -17.46 0.90 5.12
C GLU A 87 -17.37 1.08 6.64
N GLU A 88 -17.56 2.31 7.12
CA GLU A 88 -17.57 2.68 8.54
C GLU A 88 -18.93 2.39 9.20
#